data_AF-A0A9N9KFP0-F1
#
_entry.id   AF-A0A9N9KFP0-F1
#
_cell.length_a   1.000
_cell.length_b   1.000
_cell.length_c   1.000
_cell.angle_alpha   90.00
_cell.angle_beta   90.00
_cell.angle_gamma   90.00
#
_symmetry.space_group_name_H-M   'P 1'
#
loop_
_entity.id
_entity.type
_entity.pdbx_description
1 polymer ?
#
loop_
_entity_poly.entity_id
_entity_poly.type
_entity_poly.pdbx_seq_one_letter_code
_entity_poly.pdbx_strand_id
1 'polypeptide(L)'
;NVTDQEQDNVTDSEYEESTEKTFKRGRKSGMELPVYEPIENYKETHKGYATLPHKMQQSTISPLALFHLFFTDYYLQTIVNNTNNYEKLKRANSLKKGHVWTLLTLKELKIWIAIVIYMGIYKIHGIVDLWNSDEQRAIHNISQFISIYRFQQIKRFLHISNPYKPSLYWYSKIELLALQL
;
A
#
# COMPACT_ATOMS: atom_id res chain seq x y z
N ASN A 1 16.78 -36.19 38.21
CA ASN A 1 15.43 -36.23 37.61
C ASN A 1 15.11 -34.87 37.06
N VAL A 2 15.00 -34.86 35.73
CA VAL A 2 14.62 -33.74 34.87
C VAL A 2 13.17 -33.38 35.16
N THR A 3 12.88 -32.09 35.35
CA THR A 3 11.62 -31.47 34.92
C THR A 3 11.78 -29.95 34.93
N ASP A 4 11.86 -29.42 33.71
CA ASP A 4 11.77 -28.01 33.36
C ASP A 4 10.35 -27.46 33.59
N GLN A 5 10.30 -26.14 33.80
CA GLN A 5 9.07 -25.35 33.92
C GLN A 5 8.46 -25.11 32.54
N GLU A 6 7.20 -25.52 32.36
CA GLU A 6 6.38 -25.19 31.18
C GLU A 6 5.81 -23.77 31.29
N GLN A 7 6.08 -22.97 30.25
CA GLN A 7 5.40 -21.72 29.91
C GLN A 7 4.27 -22.06 28.93
N ASP A 8 3.02 -21.83 29.35
CA ASP A 8 1.83 -21.98 28.51
C ASP A 8 1.71 -20.83 27.50
N ASN A 9 2.16 -21.08 26.27
CA ASN A 9 1.86 -20.31 25.07
C ASN A 9 0.60 -20.88 24.41
N VAL A 10 -0.57 -20.29 24.67
CA VAL A 10 -1.81 -20.63 23.95
C VAL A 10 -1.82 -19.88 22.61
N THR A 11 -1.61 -20.64 21.54
CA THR A 11 -1.78 -20.20 20.15
C THR A 11 -3.16 -20.67 19.69
N ASP A 12 -4.09 -19.75 19.46
CA ASP A 12 -5.37 -20.04 18.81
C ASP A 12 -5.14 -20.30 17.31
N SER A 13 -4.98 -21.58 16.97
CA SER A 13 -5.04 -22.09 15.61
C SER A 13 -6.24 -23.01 15.45
N GLU A 14 -7.39 -22.45 15.09
CA GLU A 14 -8.53 -23.21 14.56
C GLU A 14 -9.15 -22.45 13.38
N TYR A 15 -8.85 -22.91 12.16
CA TYR A 15 -9.74 -22.78 11.01
C TYR A 15 -9.70 -24.12 10.25
N GLU A 16 -10.83 -24.80 10.36
CA GLU A 16 -11.37 -26.00 9.71
C GLU A 16 -10.52 -26.80 8.71
N GLU A 17 -10.33 -28.05 9.12
CA GLU A 17 -10.00 -29.24 8.35
C GLU A 17 -11.07 -29.54 7.28
N SER A 18 -10.80 -29.15 6.03
CA SER A 18 -11.49 -29.69 4.86
C SER A 18 -10.57 -30.67 4.14
N THR A 19 -10.86 -31.96 4.30
CA THR A 19 -10.25 -33.14 3.67
C THR A 19 -9.45 -32.86 2.39
N GLU A 20 -8.12 -33.00 2.48
CA GLU A 20 -7.22 -33.07 1.33
C GLU A 20 -7.51 -34.36 0.53
N LYS A 21 -8.47 -34.31 -0.38
CA LYS A 21 -8.39 -35.17 -1.57
C LYS A 21 -7.20 -34.65 -2.38
N THR A 22 -6.06 -35.33 -2.23
CA THR A 22 -4.87 -35.16 -3.06
C THR A 22 -5.25 -35.32 -4.54
N PHE A 23 -5.62 -34.21 -5.17
CA PHE A 23 -5.73 -34.15 -6.61
C PHE A 23 -4.29 -34.15 -7.12
N LYS A 24 -3.76 -35.35 -7.37
CA LYS A 24 -2.55 -35.52 -8.18
C LYS A 24 -2.87 -34.94 -9.56
N ARG A 25 -2.67 -33.62 -9.73
CA ARG A 25 -2.53 -32.99 -11.03
C ARG A 25 -1.33 -33.67 -11.66
N GLY A 26 -1.57 -34.70 -12.45
CA GLY A 26 -0.57 -35.22 -13.35
C GLY A 26 -0.03 -34.03 -14.12
N ARG A 27 1.27 -33.75 -13.97
CA ARG A 27 1.96 -32.86 -14.91
C ARG A 27 1.69 -33.49 -16.27
N LYS A 28 0.86 -32.85 -17.09
CA LYS A 28 0.79 -33.16 -18.52
C LYS A 28 2.17 -32.81 -19.08
N SER A 29 3.08 -33.77 -19.00
CA SER A 29 4.33 -33.77 -19.72
C SER A 29 3.95 -33.88 -21.19
N GLY A 30 4.02 -32.78 -21.92
CA GLY A 30 3.67 -32.77 -23.34
C GLY A 30 3.09 -31.48 -23.90
N MET A 31 2.86 -30.43 -23.11
CA MET A 31 2.68 -29.10 -23.71
C MET A 31 4.07 -28.51 -23.98
N GLU A 32 4.54 -28.73 -25.20
CA GLU A 32 5.61 -27.93 -25.78
C GLU A 32 5.20 -26.46 -25.70
N LEU A 33 6.07 -25.61 -25.15
CA LEU A 33 5.79 -24.18 -25.06
C LEU A 33 5.63 -23.63 -26.49
N PRO A 34 4.63 -22.77 -26.75
CA PRO A 34 4.52 -22.13 -28.04
C PRO A 34 5.82 -21.39 -28.33
N VAL A 35 6.30 -21.50 -29.57
CA VAL A 35 7.47 -20.77 -30.04
C VAL A 35 7.18 -19.28 -29.87
N TYR A 36 8.04 -18.58 -29.13
CA TYR A 36 7.93 -17.13 -28.99
C TYR A 36 8.25 -16.49 -30.32
N GLU A 37 7.23 -15.92 -30.96
CA GLU A 37 7.39 -15.02 -32.10
C GLU A 37 7.41 -13.59 -31.55
N PRO A 38 8.56 -12.88 -31.60
CA PRO A 38 8.61 -11.48 -31.21
C PRO A 38 7.61 -10.67 -32.04
N ILE A 39 6.82 -9.84 -31.39
CA ILE A 39 5.93 -8.90 -32.10
C ILE A 39 6.82 -7.90 -32.83
N GLU A 40 6.88 -7.99 -34.16
CA GLU A 40 7.57 -7.02 -34.99
C GLU A 40 6.83 -5.68 -34.95
N ASN A 41 7.38 -4.72 -34.21
CA ASN A 41 6.86 -3.37 -34.21
C ASN A 41 7.42 -2.63 -35.43
N TYR A 42 6.68 -2.69 -36.54
CA TYR A 42 7.01 -2.02 -37.81
C TYR A 42 6.89 -0.48 -37.75
N LYS A 43 6.40 0.06 -36.62
CA LYS A 43 6.37 1.51 -36.39
C LYS A 43 7.64 1.90 -35.65
N GLU A 44 8.34 2.90 -36.18
CA GLU A 44 9.42 3.56 -35.47
C GLU A 44 8.93 4.02 -34.08
N THR A 45 9.81 3.97 -33.09
CA THR A 45 9.50 4.51 -31.77
C THR A 45 9.17 5.99 -31.92
N HIS A 46 7.94 6.37 -31.58
CA HIS A 46 7.56 7.77 -31.56
C HIS A 46 8.38 8.49 -30.49
N LYS A 47 8.78 9.72 -30.76
CA LYS A 47 9.41 10.55 -29.74
C LYS A 47 8.36 10.85 -28.66
N GLY A 48 8.60 10.37 -27.45
CA GLY A 48 7.80 10.73 -26.29
C GLY A 48 8.00 12.19 -25.94
N TYR A 49 6.91 12.93 -25.74
CA TYR A 49 6.93 14.31 -25.26
C TYR A 49 6.07 14.42 -24.00
N ALA A 50 6.48 15.29 -23.08
CA ALA A 50 5.74 15.52 -21.85
C ALA A 50 4.42 16.26 -22.17
N THR A 51 3.28 15.63 -21.91
CA THR A 51 1.93 16.21 -22.05
C THR A 51 1.54 17.04 -20.83
N LEU A 52 2.44 17.93 -20.39
CA LEU A 52 2.19 18.80 -19.24
C LEU A 52 1.25 19.95 -19.62
N PRO A 53 0.38 20.42 -18.70
CA PRO A 53 -0.44 21.60 -18.96
C PRO A 53 0.42 22.81 -19.37
N HIS A 54 -0.03 23.57 -20.37
CA HIS A 54 0.73 24.67 -20.97
C HIS A 54 1.27 25.67 -19.94
N LYS A 55 0.50 25.96 -18.89
CA LYS A 55 0.89 26.84 -17.77
C LYS A 55 2.13 26.37 -16.99
N MET A 56 2.46 25.08 -17.03
CA MET A 56 3.62 24.50 -16.34
C MET A 56 4.85 24.39 -17.25
N GLN A 57 4.68 24.45 -18.57
CA GLN A 57 5.79 24.32 -19.54
C GLN A 57 6.74 25.54 -19.55
N GLN A 58 6.32 26.68 -18.99
CA GLN A 58 7.00 27.97 -19.11
C GLN A 58 7.89 28.34 -17.91
N SER A 59 7.92 27.51 -16.86
CA SER A 59 8.69 27.79 -15.63
C SER A 59 9.37 26.55 -15.08
N THR A 60 10.32 26.72 -14.17
CA THR A 60 10.90 25.61 -13.41
C THR A 60 9.82 24.95 -12.57
N ILE A 61 9.42 23.74 -12.96
CA ILE A 61 8.33 23.02 -12.32
C ILE A 61 8.80 22.42 -10.98
N SER A 62 8.10 22.76 -9.90
CA SER A 62 8.30 22.10 -8.61
C SER A 62 7.79 20.65 -8.65
N PRO A 63 8.55 19.67 -8.12
CA PRO A 63 8.08 18.28 -7.99
C PRO A 63 6.73 18.15 -7.28
N LEU A 64 6.45 19.03 -6.31
CA LEU A 64 5.17 19.07 -5.60
C LEU A 64 4.02 19.47 -6.54
N ALA A 65 4.26 20.40 -7.47
CA ALA A 65 3.26 20.80 -8.45
C ALA A 65 2.92 19.65 -9.42
N LEU A 66 3.93 18.84 -9.81
CA LEU A 66 3.70 17.63 -10.60
C LEU A 66 2.88 16.59 -9.84
N PHE A 67 3.21 16.35 -8.58
CA PHE A 67 2.45 15.43 -7.73
C PHE A 67 0.97 15.83 -7.65
N HIS A 68 0.68 17.12 -7.49
CA HIS A 68 -0.68 17.63 -7.41
C HIS A 68 -1.49 17.58 -8.71
N LEU A 69 -0.86 17.30 -9.86
CA LEU A 69 -1.61 17.01 -11.10
C LEU A 69 -2.42 15.71 -10.97
N PHE A 70 -1.86 14.72 -10.28
CA PHE A 70 -2.48 13.42 -10.09
C PHE A 70 -3.24 13.38 -8.76
N PHE A 71 -2.62 13.85 -7.69
CA PHE A 71 -3.19 13.82 -6.34
C PHE A 71 -3.62 15.21 -5.89
N THR A 72 -4.82 15.61 -6.30
CA THR A 72 -5.43 16.86 -5.82
C THR A 72 -5.84 16.72 -4.35
N ASP A 73 -5.96 17.86 -3.66
CA ASP A 73 -6.41 17.88 -2.26
C ASP A 73 -7.81 17.28 -2.09
N TYR A 74 -8.67 17.35 -3.10
CA TYR A 74 -9.97 16.69 -3.12
C TYR A 74 -9.84 15.16 -3.01
N TYR A 75 -8.98 14.55 -3.83
CA TYR A 75 -8.78 13.09 -3.81
C TYR A 75 -8.11 12.65 -2.51
N LEU A 76 -7.10 13.39 -2.06
CA LEU A 76 -6.43 13.11 -0.79
C LEU A 76 -7.42 13.19 0.39
N GLN A 77 -8.30 14.21 0.42
CA GLN A 77 -9.33 14.34 1.44
C GLN A 77 -10.36 13.19 1.35
N THR A 78 -10.67 12.72 0.14
CA THR A 78 -11.54 11.56 -0.06
C THR A 78 -10.93 10.30 0.56
N ILE A 79 -9.63 10.07 0.34
CA ILE A 79 -8.90 8.94 0.95
C ILE A 79 -8.90 9.07 2.48
N VAL A 80 -8.70 10.27 3.04
CA VAL A 80 -8.79 10.51 4.48
C VAL A 80 -10.15 10.10 5.04
N ASN A 81 -11.23 10.57 4.40
CA ASN A 81 -12.59 10.28 4.83
C ASN A 81 -12.89 8.77 4.77
N ASN A 82 -12.52 8.13 3.67
CA ASN A 82 -12.72 6.69 3.46
C ASN A 82 -11.91 5.85 4.46
N THR A 83 -10.66 6.24 4.74
CA THR A 83 -9.80 5.59 5.73
C THR A 83 -10.38 5.67 7.14
N ASN A 84 -10.82 6.87 7.56
CA ASN A 84 -11.46 7.06 8.87
C ASN A 84 -12.78 6.28 9.00
N ASN A 85 -13.56 6.19 7.92
CA ASN A 85 -14.80 5.41 7.90
C ASN A 85 -14.54 3.90 7.94
N TYR A 86 -13.53 3.42 7.21
CA TYR A 86 -13.14 2.01 7.19
C TYR A 86 -12.66 1.54 8.55
N GLU A 87 -11.88 2.37 9.24
CA GLU A 87 -11.42 2.10 10.60
C GLU A 87 -12.60 1.89 11.57
N LYS A 88 -13.58 2.80 11.55
CA LYS A 88 -14.80 2.70 12.38
C LYS A 88 -15.54 1.39 12.12
N LEU A 89 -15.72 1.03 10.84
CA LEU A 89 -16.39 -0.21 10.45
C LEU A 89 -15.63 -1.45 10.93
N LYS A 90 -14.30 -1.47 10.77
CA LYS A 90 -13.48 -2.60 11.22
C LYS A 90 -13.46 -2.75 12.74
N ARG A 91 -13.48 -1.66 13.49
CA ARG A 91 -13.56 -1.72 14.96
C ARG A 91 -14.91 -2.13 15.49
N ALA A 92 -15.99 -1.66 14.88
CA ALA A 92 -17.34 -2.10 15.25
C ALA A 92 -17.49 -3.63 15.15
N ASN A 93 -16.77 -4.23 14.19
CA ASN A 93 -16.79 -5.67 13.94
C ASN A 93 -15.66 -6.45 14.64
N SER A 94 -14.88 -5.83 15.53
CA SER A 94 -13.76 -6.50 16.21
C SER A 94 -13.94 -6.54 17.72
N LEU A 95 -13.86 -7.75 18.28
CA LEU A 95 -13.87 -7.99 19.73
C LEU A 95 -12.57 -7.55 20.43
N LYS A 96 -11.47 -7.40 19.67
CA LYS A 96 -10.17 -7.01 20.21
C LYS A 96 -10.03 -5.49 20.26
N LYS A 97 -9.98 -4.92 21.47
CA LYS A 97 -9.64 -3.51 21.68
C LYS A 97 -8.14 -3.28 21.45
N GLY A 98 -7.78 -2.97 20.20
CA GLY A 98 -6.43 -2.46 19.89
C GLY A 98 -6.23 -1.02 20.37
N HIS A 99 -5.00 -0.50 20.24
CA HIS A 99 -4.64 0.91 20.54
C HIS A 99 -5.65 1.91 19.98
N VAL A 100 -5.90 3.02 20.66
CA VAL A 100 -6.87 4.04 20.26
C VAL A 100 -6.54 4.60 18.86
N TRP A 101 -7.55 4.69 18.00
CA TRP A 101 -7.41 5.37 16.70
C TRP A 101 -7.64 6.87 16.87
N THR A 102 -6.69 7.66 16.37
CA THR A 102 -6.88 9.09 16.18
C THR A 102 -7.28 9.34 14.73
N LEU A 103 -8.28 10.20 14.50
CA LEU A 103 -8.74 10.54 13.16
C LEU A 103 -7.56 10.99 12.30
N LEU A 104 -7.42 10.36 11.14
CA LEU A 104 -6.42 10.73 10.15
C LEU A 104 -6.75 12.12 9.61
N THR A 105 -5.74 12.98 9.52
CA THR A 105 -5.84 14.31 8.90
C THR A 105 -5.24 14.32 7.50
N LEU A 106 -5.61 15.32 6.69
CA LEU A 106 -5.01 15.53 5.36
C LEU A 106 -3.49 15.74 5.43
N LYS A 107 -3.03 16.49 6.44
CA LYS A 107 -1.60 16.73 6.67
C LYS A 107 -0.86 15.43 6.99
N GLU A 108 -1.40 14.61 7.89
CA GLU A 108 -0.82 13.31 8.22
C GLU A 108 -0.78 12.38 7.00
N LEU A 109 -1.83 12.35 6.17
CA LEU A 109 -1.83 11.54 4.95
C LEU A 109 -0.74 12.00 3.97
N LYS A 110 -0.58 13.32 3.78
CA LYS A 110 0.50 13.87 2.93
C LYS A 110 1.88 13.46 3.44
N ILE A 111 2.13 13.51 4.75
CA ILE A 111 3.38 13.04 5.38
C ILE A 111 3.57 11.54 5.12
N TRP A 112 2.52 10.74 5.31
CA TRP A 112 2.58 9.30 5.10
C TRP A 112 2.94 8.95 3.64
N ILE A 113 2.31 9.62 2.66
CA ILE A 113 2.63 9.44 1.24
C ILE A 113 4.07 9.89 0.93
N ALA A 114 4.53 11.01 1.49
CA ALA A 114 5.90 11.47 1.31
C ALA A 114 6.92 10.43 1.79
N ILE A 115 6.64 9.74 2.90
CA ILE A 115 7.48 8.64 3.40
C ILE A 115 7.44 7.43 2.45
N VAL A 116 6.28 7.08 1.87
CA VAL A 116 6.19 6.00 0.88
C VAL A 116 6.99 6.32 -0.37
N ILE A 117 6.97 7.57 -0.85
CA ILE A 117 7.80 8.01 -1.98
C ILE A 117 9.29 7.93 -1.59
N TYR A 118 9.64 8.39 -0.39
CA TYR A 118 11.01 8.28 0.14
C TYR A 118 11.49 6.82 0.17
N MET A 119 10.64 5.89 0.59
CA MET A 119 10.94 4.44 0.57
C MET A 119 11.17 3.90 -0.84
N GLY A 120 10.54 4.49 -1.87
CA GLY A 120 10.79 4.10 -3.26
C GLY A 120 12.13 4.60 -3.80
N ILE A 121 12.66 5.69 -3.23
CA ILE A 121 13.94 6.29 -3.66
C ILE A 121 15.12 5.60 -2.96
N TYR A 122 14.98 5.31 -1.67
CA TYR A 122 16.05 4.71 -0.86
C TYR A 122 15.88 3.20 -0.80
N LYS A 123 16.95 2.46 -1.13
CA LYS A 123 17.01 1.01 -0.94
C LYS A 123 17.14 0.70 0.55
N ILE A 124 16.01 0.40 1.19
CA ILE A 124 15.93 0.13 2.63
C ILE A 124 15.64 -1.37 2.84
N HIS A 125 16.31 -1.99 3.81
CA HIS A 125 16.16 -3.42 4.11
C HIS A 125 14.90 -3.74 4.92
N GLY A 126 14.52 -2.86 5.87
CA GLY A 126 13.27 -2.97 6.61
C GLY A 126 12.63 -1.62 6.91
N ILE A 127 11.30 -1.58 6.95
CA ILE A 127 10.55 -0.35 7.29
C ILE A 127 10.93 0.25 8.65
N VAL A 128 11.40 -0.58 9.58
CA VAL A 128 11.83 -0.15 10.91
C VAL A 128 13.13 0.65 10.84
N ASP A 129 13.99 0.38 9.85
CA ASP A 129 15.27 1.06 9.69
C ASP A 129 15.10 2.56 9.39
N LEU A 130 13.95 2.96 8.84
CA LEU A 130 13.60 4.38 8.67
C LEU A 130 13.38 5.13 9.99
N TRP A 131 13.13 4.41 11.08
CA TRP A 131 13.01 4.96 12.44
C TRP A 131 14.19 4.56 13.31
N ASN A 132 15.29 4.11 12.69
CA ASN A 132 16.46 3.71 13.41
C ASN A 132 17.11 4.90 14.15
N SER A 133 17.60 4.64 15.36
CA SER A 133 18.40 5.58 16.17
C SER A 133 19.84 5.11 16.37
N ASP A 134 20.20 3.94 15.84
CA ASP A 134 21.56 3.40 15.89
C ASP A 134 22.47 4.11 14.89
N GLU A 135 23.54 4.73 15.39
CA GLU A 135 24.53 5.46 14.59
C GLU A 135 25.30 4.56 13.60
N GLN A 136 25.29 3.24 13.79
CA GLN A 136 25.95 2.30 12.89
C GLN A 136 25.18 2.03 11.59
N ARG A 137 23.93 2.50 11.47
CA ARG A 137 23.12 2.38 10.25
C ARG A 137 22.68 3.76 9.77
N ALA A 138 22.07 3.82 8.59
CA ALA A 138 21.56 5.07 8.05
C ALA A 138 20.56 5.73 9.03
N ILE A 139 20.83 6.97 9.42
CA ILE A 139 19.95 7.77 10.27
C ILE A 139 18.99 8.55 9.37
N HIS A 140 17.69 8.35 9.59
CA HIS A 140 16.64 9.02 8.86
C HIS A 140 15.81 9.89 9.80
N ASN A 141 15.61 11.16 9.45
CA ASN A 141 14.81 12.08 10.27
C ASN A 141 13.30 11.91 9.99
N ILE A 142 12.81 10.68 9.91
CA ILE A 142 11.38 10.40 9.66
C ILE A 142 10.60 10.37 10.98
N SER A 143 11.24 9.94 12.06
CA SER A 143 10.69 9.90 13.41
C SER A 143 10.15 11.25 13.89
N GLN A 144 10.71 12.37 13.41
CA GLN A 144 10.23 13.71 13.75
C GLN A 144 8.84 14.05 13.16
N PHE A 145 8.43 13.38 12.07
CA PHE A 145 7.19 13.70 11.35
C PHE A 145 6.03 12.79 11.74
N ILE A 146 6.31 11.51 11.95
CA ILE A 146 5.31 10.51 12.33
C ILE A 146 6.00 9.35 13.05
N SER A 147 5.36 8.72 14.03
CA SER A 147 5.91 7.53 14.69
C SER A 147 5.73 6.29 13.81
N ILE A 148 6.59 5.28 13.99
CA ILE A 148 6.45 4.00 13.29
C ILE A 148 5.09 3.34 13.57
N TYR A 149 4.60 3.43 14.82
CA TYR A 149 3.30 2.91 15.20
C TYR A 149 2.18 3.59 14.44
N ARG A 150 2.19 4.93 14.37
CA ARG A 150 1.17 5.69 13.64
C ARG A 150 1.24 5.40 12.14
N PHE A 151 2.45 5.29 11.57
CA PHE A 151 2.64 4.90 10.18
C PHE A 151 2.01 3.53 9.87
N GLN A 152 2.26 2.52 10.70
CA GLN A 152 1.70 1.17 10.55
C GLN A 152 0.19 1.14 10.78
N GLN A 153 -0.32 1.94 11.73
CA GLN A 153 -1.77 2.09 11.93
C GLN A 153 -2.46 2.66 10.68
N ILE A 154 -1.92 3.74 10.10
CA ILE A 154 -2.45 4.32 8.86
C ILE A 154 -2.40 3.28 7.74
N LYS A 155 -1.25 2.61 7.55
CA LYS A 155 -1.10 1.54 6.55
C LYS A 155 -2.17 0.45 6.68
N ARG A 156 -2.52 0.05 7.91
CA ARG A 156 -3.52 -1.00 8.17
C ARG A 156 -4.94 -0.60 7.76
N PHE A 157 -5.31 0.68 7.94
CA PHE A 157 -6.67 1.16 7.71
C PHE A 157 -6.85 1.95 6.41
N LEU A 158 -5.76 2.23 5.69
CA LEU A 158 -5.77 3.02 4.45
C LEU A 158 -6.80 2.45 3.48
N HIS A 159 -7.77 3.28 3.09
CA HIS A 159 -8.86 2.89 2.21
C HIS A 159 -9.16 3.99 1.20
N ILE A 160 -9.09 3.64 -0.08
CA ILE A 160 -9.25 4.60 -1.19
C ILE A 160 -10.72 4.76 -1.57
N SER A 161 -11.46 3.66 -1.67
CA SER A 161 -12.88 3.62 -2.07
C SER A 161 -13.83 3.80 -0.88
N ASN A 162 -15.12 4.00 -1.14
CA ASN A 162 -16.11 4.12 -0.07
C ASN A 162 -16.30 2.77 0.64
N PRO A 163 -15.99 2.64 1.94
CA PRO A 163 -16.03 1.36 2.65
C PRO A 163 -17.45 0.83 2.90
N TYR A 164 -18.48 1.65 2.71
CA TYR A 164 -19.88 1.25 2.88
C TYR A 164 -20.52 0.76 1.58
N LYS A 165 -19.83 0.91 0.44
CA LYS A 165 -20.33 0.42 -0.85
C LYS A 165 -19.71 -0.94 -1.16
N PRO A 166 -20.52 -1.95 -1.54
CA PRO A 166 -19.97 -3.21 -2.02
C PRO A 166 -19.19 -2.99 -3.33
N SER A 167 -18.09 -3.74 -3.49
CA SER A 167 -17.30 -3.75 -4.73
C SER A 167 -18.10 -4.48 -5.81
N LEU A 168 -18.75 -3.76 -6.73
CA LEU A 168 -19.45 -4.40 -7.85
C LEU A 168 -18.47 -5.01 -8.85
N TYR A 169 -17.32 -4.37 -9.06
CA TYR A 169 -16.29 -4.81 -9.99
C TYR A 169 -14.95 -4.97 -9.27
N TRP A 170 -14.04 -5.74 -9.88
CA TRP A 170 -12.69 -5.94 -9.33
C TRP A 170 -11.89 -4.64 -9.23
N TYR A 171 -12.21 -3.64 -10.06
CA TYR A 171 -11.58 -2.31 -10.08
C TYR A 171 -12.29 -1.26 -9.22
N SER A 172 -13.47 -1.55 -8.63
CA SER A 172 -14.24 -0.56 -7.85
C SER A 172 -13.46 0.03 -6.66
N LYS A 173 -12.44 -0.69 -6.18
CA LYS A 173 -11.56 -0.21 -5.09
C LYS A 173 -10.65 0.94 -5.51
N ILE A 174 -10.32 1.04 -6.79
CA ILE A 174 -9.39 2.03 -7.38
C ILE A 174 -10.08 2.98 -8.37
N GLU A 175 -11.38 2.81 -8.60
CA GLU A 175 -12.17 3.57 -9.57
C GLU A 175 -12.07 5.09 -9.38
N LEU A 176 -11.98 5.55 -8.12
CA LEU A 176 -11.79 6.97 -7.81
C LEU A 176 -10.52 7.58 -8.42
N LEU A 177 -9.48 6.77 -8.66
CA LEU A 177 -8.23 7.18 -9.30
C LEU A 177 -8.25 6.98 -10.82
N ALA A 178 -9.09 6.05 -11.32
CA ALA A 178 -9.16 5.74 -12.73
C ALA A 178 -9.89 6.82 -13.56
N LEU A 179 -10.76 7.61 -12.93
CA LEU A 179 -11.50 8.70 -13.59
C LEU A 179 -10.64 9.90 -14.04
N GLN A 180 -9.33 9.87 -13.79
CA GLN A 180 -8.39 10.96 -14.14
C GLN A 180 -7.50 10.65 -15.35
N LEU A 181 -7.52 9.42 -15.88
CA LEU A 181 -6.78 9.00 -17.08
C LEU A 181 -7.71 9.01 -18.30
#